data_AF-M5U1L8-F1
#
_entry.id   AF-M5U1L8-F1
#
_cell.length_a   1.000
_cell.length_b   1.000
_cell.length_c   1.000
_cell.angle_alpha   90.00
_cell.angle_beta   90.00
_cell.angle_gamma   90.00
#
_symmetry.space_group_name_H-M   'P 1'
#
loop_
_entity.id
_entity.type
_entity.pdbx_description
1 polymer ?
#
loop_
_entity_poly.entity_id
_entity_poly.type
_entity_poly.pdbx_seq_one_letter_code
_entity_poly.pdbx_strand_id
1 'polypeptide(L)'
;MVHKERNIKGKLSKRHWGELSRLFTRLRSVQGIEAAEEVFGDLKTFLEPINAEAYRSLHEAGDDLLALHRLNVPNTLHRTLLSTNAIENSFLNTRRKLGRVTRFRAETDQASRWLSHALLEAEKGFRRISGHSSLPALTAALARPKSDPE
;
A
#
# COMPACT_ATOMS: atom_id res chain seq x y z
N MET A 1 0.05 -3.17 -0.42
CA MET A 1 0.54 -4.51 -0.05
C MET A 1 0.48 -4.84 1.43
N VAL A 2 0.95 -3.97 2.33
CA VAL A 2 1.08 -4.25 3.78
C VAL A 2 -0.24 -4.71 4.44
N HIS A 3 -1.37 -4.08 4.11
CA HIS A 3 -2.68 -4.53 4.62
C HIS A 3 -3.04 -5.93 4.17
N LYS A 4 -2.75 -6.27 2.91
CA LYS A 4 -3.09 -7.59 2.37
C LYS A 4 -2.25 -8.68 3.02
N GLU A 5 -0.96 -8.42 3.23
CA GLU A 5 -0.09 -9.28 4.02
C GLU A 5 -0.66 -9.51 5.43
N ARG A 6 -1.07 -8.44 6.12
CA ARG A 6 -1.68 -8.53 7.47
C ARG A 6 -2.99 -9.34 7.46
N ASN A 7 -3.86 -9.11 6.49
CA ASN A 7 -5.12 -9.83 6.35
C ASN A 7 -4.89 -11.33 6.12
N ILE A 8 -3.91 -11.68 5.28
CA ILE A 8 -3.54 -13.08 5.03
C ILE A 8 -2.92 -13.70 6.29
N LYS A 9 -2.02 -13.00 7.00
CA LYS A 9 -1.48 -13.46 8.30
C LYS A 9 -2.58 -13.82 9.29
N GLY A 10 -3.67 -13.06 9.34
CA GLY A 10 -4.82 -13.32 10.20
C GLY A 10 -5.52 -14.66 9.94
N LYS A 11 -5.34 -15.25 8.75
CA LYS A 11 -5.93 -16.55 8.35
C LYS A 11 -4.96 -17.72 8.51
N LEU A 12 -3.69 -17.45 8.84
CA LEU A 12 -2.63 -18.45 8.91
C LEU A 12 -2.13 -18.65 10.33
N SER A 13 -1.69 -19.87 10.64
CA SER A 13 -0.90 -20.14 11.84
C SER A 13 0.42 -19.34 11.84
N LYS A 14 0.85 -18.90 13.03
CA LYS A 14 2.07 -18.08 13.22
C LYS A 14 3.33 -18.70 12.61
N ARG A 15 3.41 -20.03 12.53
CA ARG A 15 4.54 -20.75 11.92
C ARG A 15 4.77 -20.38 10.45
N HIS A 16 3.71 -19.97 9.73
CA HIS A 16 3.77 -19.61 8.31
C HIS A 16 4.04 -18.12 8.07
N TRP A 17 4.01 -17.30 9.13
CA TRP A 17 4.13 -15.84 8.99
C TRP A 17 5.51 -15.40 8.49
N GLY A 18 6.58 -16.11 8.87
CA GLY A 18 7.94 -15.81 8.42
C GLY A 18 8.05 -15.91 6.90
N GLU A 19 7.62 -17.05 6.35
CA GLU A 19 7.67 -17.32 4.91
C GLU A 19 6.78 -16.38 4.11
N LEU A 20 5.55 -16.12 4.58
CA LEU A 20 4.67 -15.13 3.98
C LEU A 20 5.32 -13.74 3.93
N SER A 21 5.95 -13.31 5.03
CA SER A 21 6.63 -12.00 5.10
C SER A 21 7.81 -11.94 4.15
N ARG A 22 8.56 -13.05 4.00
CA ARG A 22 9.68 -13.18 3.06
C ARG A 22 9.20 -12.98 1.62
N LEU A 23 8.15 -13.69 1.22
CA LEU A 23 7.57 -13.58 -0.13
C LEU A 23 6.99 -12.18 -0.41
N PHE A 24 6.23 -11.59 0.52
CA PHE A 24 5.75 -10.20 0.38
C PHE A 24 6.88 -9.17 0.37
N THR A 25 8.00 -9.44 1.03
CA THR A 25 9.20 -8.59 0.96
C THR A 25 9.86 -8.72 -0.41
N ARG A 26 10.03 -9.94 -0.93
CA ARG A 26 10.54 -10.18 -2.30
C ARG A 26 9.66 -9.47 -3.33
N LEU A 27 8.34 -9.61 -3.24
CA LEU A 27 7.39 -8.96 -4.15
C LEU A 27 7.53 -7.43 -4.15
N ARG A 28 7.80 -6.82 -2.99
CA ARG A 28 8.05 -5.36 -2.90
C ARG A 28 9.39 -4.92 -3.49
N SER A 29 10.37 -5.82 -3.54
CA SER A 29 11.73 -5.52 -3.97
C SER A 29 11.97 -5.74 -5.47
N VAL A 30 11.24 -6.66 -6.10
CA VAL A 30 11.39 -6.91 -7.55
C VAL A 30 10.88 -5.72 -8.37
N GLN A 31 11.46 -5.53 -9.55
CA GLN A 31 11.07 -4.54 -10.54
C GLN A 31 10.53 -5.24 -11.79
N GLY A 32 9.48 -4.66 -12.39
CA GLY A 32 8.86 -5.20 -13.59
C GLY A 32 7.81 -6.27 -13.28
N ILE A 33 6.91 -6.48 -14.24
CA ILE A 33 5.76 -7.36 -14.09
C ILE A 33 6.16 -8.84 -14.07
N GLU A 34 7.07 -9.27 -14.94
CA GLU A 34 7.50 -10.67 -15.07
C GLU A 34 8.04 -11.21 -13.75
N ALA A 35 9.00 -10.51 -13.14
CA ALA A 35 9.55 -10.88 -11.84
C ALA A 35 8.51 -10.80 -10.71
N ALA A 36 7.51 -9.92 -10.83
CA ALA A 36 6.43 -9.82 -9.84
C ALA A 36 5.46 -11.00 -9.95
N GLU A 37 5.13 -11.43 -11.16
CA GLU A 37 4.26 -12.57 -11.44
C GLU A 37 4.89 -13.87 -10.98
N GLU A 38 6.20 -14.04 -11.15
CA GLU A 38 6.94 -15.18 -10.59
C GLU A 38 6.75 -15.26 -9.06
N VAL A 39 7.01 -14.17 -8.35
CA VAL A 39 6.84 -14.12 -6.89
C VAL A 39 5.37 -14.27 -6.47
N PHE A 40 4.45 -13.76 -7.28
CA PHE A 40 3.02 -13.92 -7.03
C PHE A 40 2.57 -15.37 -7.23
N GLY A 41 3.16 -16.08 -8.21
CA GLY A 41 3.03 -17.52 -8.38
C GLY A 41 3.52 -18.29 -7.16
N ASP A 42 4.71 -17.96 -6.66
CA ASP A 42 5.25 -18.57 -5.42
C ASP A 42 4.30 -18.36 -4.22
N LEU A 43 3.72 -17.17 -4.09
CA LEU A 43 2.72 -16.88 -3.05
C LEU A 43 1.46 -17.75 -3.18
N LYS A 44 0.97 -17.98 -4.41
CA LYS A 44 -0.17 -18.87 -4.66
C LYS A 44 0.16 -20.31 -4.25
N THR A 45 1.27 -20.85 -4.78
CA THR A 45 1.73 -22.21 -4.48
C THR A 45 1.97 -22.42 -3.00
N PHE A 46 2.47 -21.41 -2.30
CA PHE A 46 2.64 -21.46 -0.84
C PHE A 46 1.31 -21.49 -0.09
N LEU A 47 0.33 -20.66 -0.45
CA LEU A 47 -0.93 -20.54 0.29
C LEU A 47 -1.93 -21.66 -0.02
N GLU A 48 -1.94 -22.18 -1.24
CA GLU A 48 -2.88 -23.20 -1.73
C GLU A 48 -3.00 -24.40 -0.79
N PRO A 49 -1.91 -25.08 -0.38
CA PRO A 49 -2.00 -26.23 0.51
C PRO A 49 -2.25 -25.85 1.99
N ILE A 50 -2.15 -24.57 2.36
CA ILE A 50 -2.20 -24.14 3.77
C ILE A 50 -3.61 -23.68 4.16
N ASN A 51 -4.22 -22.82 3.35
CA ASN A 51 -5.53 -22.25 3.67
C ASN A 51 -6.22 -21.69 2.41
N ALA A 52 -7.37 -22.29 2.05
CA ALA A 52 -8.16 -21.90 0.89
C ALA A 52 -8.67 -20.45 0.92
N GLU A 53 -8.99 -19.91 2.10
CA GLU A 53 -9.49 -18.55 2.26
C GLU A 53 -8.37 -17.49 2.16
N ALA A 54 -7.15 -17.85 2.58
CA ALA A 54 -5.94 -17.06 2.38
C ALA A 54 -5.57 -17.02 0.90
N TYR A 55 -5.59 -18.18 0.23
CA TYR A 55 -5.36 -18.31 -1.20
C TYR A 55 -6.36 -17.47 -2.01
N ARG A 56 -7.67 -17.63 -1.75
CA ARG A 56 -8.73 -16.86 -2.43
C ARG A 56 -8.54 -15.36 -2.22
N SER A 57 -8.27 -14.94 -0.98
CA SER A 57 -7.99 -13.53 -0.68
C SER A 57 -6.77 -13.00 -1.45
N LEU A 58 -5.70 -13.78 -1.61
CA LEU A 58 -4.54 -13.37 -2.42
C LEU A 58 -4.96 -13.21 -3.89
N HIS A 59 -5.65 -14.20 -4.44
CA HIS A 59 -6.09 -14.23 -5.83
C HIS A 59 -6.94 -13.00 -6.19
N GLU A 60 -7.94 -12.67 -5.35
CA GLU A 60 -8.82 -11.51 -5.52
C GLU A 60 -8.08 -10.17 -5.64
N ALA A 61 -6.88 -10.05 -5.07
CA ALA A 61 -6.11 -8.81 -5.09
C ALA A 61 -4.92 -8.84 -6.03
N GLY A 62 -4.79 -9.86 -6.88
CA GLY A 62 -3.64 -10.00 -7.78
C GLY A 62 -3.40 -8.76 -8.63
N ASP A 63 -4.46 -8.24 -9.26
CA ASP A 63 -4.35 -7.06 -10.11
C ASP A 63 -3.89 -5.83 -9.36
N ASP A 64 -4.42 -5.59 -8.16
CA ASP A 64 -4.04 -4.47 -7.30
C ASP A 64 -2.59 -4.60 -6.80
N LEU A 65 -2.15 -5.83 -6.48
CA LEU A 65 -0.80 -6.10 -6.01
C LEU A 65 0.22 -5.95 -7.14
N LEU A 66 -0.14 -6.26 -8.39
CA LEU A 66 0.76 -6.19 -9.54
C LEU A 66 0.70 -4.85 -10.29
N ALA A 67 -0.29 -3.99 -9.99
CA ALA A 67 -0.52 -2.74 -10.72
C ALA A 67 0.71 -1.83 -10.83
N LEU A 68 1.47 -1.64 -9.74
CA LEU A 68 2.66 -0.80 -9.77
C LEU A 68 3.79 -1.43 -10.60
N HIS A 69 3.92 -2.75 -10.54
CA HIS A 69 4.94 -3.51 -11.27
C HIS A 69 4.70 -3.46 -12.78
N ARG A 70 3.43 -3.40 -13.23
CA ARG A 70 3.05 -3.20 -14.64
C ARG A 70 3.55 -1.87 -15.20
N LEU A 71 3.75 -0.85 -14.36
CA LEU A 71 4.31 0.43 -14.82
C LEU A 71 5.80 0.31 -15.18
N ASN A 72 6.48 -0.75 -14.72
CA ASN A 72 7.91 -1.02 -14.92
C ASN A 72 8.81 0.20 -14.61
N VAL A 73 8.50 0.88 -13.51
CA VAL A 73 9.28 2.02 -12.99
C VAL A 73 10.33 1.53 -12.00
N PRO A 74 11.38 2.32 -11.72
CA PRO A 74 12.39 1.94 -10.73
C PRO A 74 11.77 1.57 -9.37
N ASN A 75 12.19 0.43 -8.82
CA ASN A 75 11.68 -0.07 -7.52
C ASN A 75 12.01 0.84 -6.33
N THR A 76 12.80 1.90 -6.52
CA THR A 76 13.13 2.90 -5.49
C THR A 76 11.90 3.57 -4.87
N LEU A 77 10.80 3.64 -5.64
CA LEU A 77 9.51 4.19 -5.23
C LEU A 77 8.64 3.17 -4.45
N HIS A 78 8.91 1.87 -4.60
CA HIS A 78 8.08 0.79 -4.04
C HIS A 78 7.96 0.88 -2.52
N ARG A 79 9.03 1.27 -1.83
CA ARG A 79 9.03 1.45 -0.36
C ARG A 79 7.88 2.35 0.10
N THR A 80 7.60 3.42 -0.65
CA THR A 80 6.52 4.34 -0.31
C THR A 80 5.20 3.90 -0.94
N LEU A 81 5.19 3.63 -2.26
CA LEU A 81 3.95 3.42 -3.03
C LEU A 81 3.25 2.06 -2.76
N LEU A 82 3.98 1.02 -2.35
CA LEU A 82 3.38 -0.28 -1.98
C LEU A 82 2.96 -0.35 -0.51
N SER A 83 3.26 0.70 0.26
CA SER A 83 2.86 0.89 1.65
C SER A 83 1.65 1.81 1.75
N THR A 84 0.91 1.70 2.83
CA THR A 84 -0.15 2.66 3.19
C THR A 84 0.30 3.65 4.25
N ASN A 85 1.56 3.59 4.67
CA ASN A 85 2.12 4.41 5.75
C ASN A 85 1.93 5.91 5.49
N ALA A 86 2.04 6.37 4.24
CA ALA A 86 1.84 7.79 3.90
C ALA A 86 0.42 8.27 4.24
N ILE A 87 -0.58 7.41 4.03
CA ILE A 87 -1.98 7.69 4.32
C ILE A 87 -2.27 7.46 5.81
N GLU A 88 -1.89 6.30 6.34
CA GLU A 88 -2.13 5.91 7.73
C GLU A 88 -1.49 6.88 8.73
N ASN A 89 -0.22 7.26 8.54
CA ASN A 89 0.46 8.17 9.46
C ASN A 89 -0.17 9.58 9.41
N SER A 90 -0.55 10.05 8.24
CA SER A 90 -1.21 11.35 8.07
C SER A 90 -2.55 11.39 8.80
N PHE A 91 -3.39 10.36 8.64
CA PHE A 91 -4.65 10.27 9.35
C PHE A 91 -4.50 9.97 10.84
N LEU A 92 -3.49 9.21 11.25
CA LEU A 92 -3.18 8.99 12.67
C LEU A 92 -2.84 10.31 13.37
N ASN A 93 -1.98 11.13 12.76
CA ASN A 93 -1.62 12.44 13.30
C ASN A 93 -2.82 13.39 13.33
N THR A 94 -3.63 13.39 12.27
CA THR A 94 -4.87 14.16 12.20
C THR A 94 -5.84 13.77 13.33
N ARG A 95 -6.08 12.46 13.52
CA ARG A 95 -6.93 11.94 14.60
C ARG A 95 -6.44 12.32 15.99
N ARG A 96 -5.11 12.31 16.24
CA ARG A 96 -4.54 12.75 17.53
C ARG A 96 -4.82 14.22 17.84
N LYS A 97 -4.90 15.07 16.82
CA LYS A 97 -5.24 16.50 16.98
C LYS A 97 -6.74 16.67 17.21
N LEU A 98 -7.57 16.02 16.39
CA LEU A 98 -9.03 16.08 16.49
C LEU A 98 -9.57 15.45 17.78
N GLY A 99 -8.94 14.39 18.30
CA GLY A 99 -9.39 13.68 19.50
C GLY A 99 -9.37 14.51 20.79
N ARG A 100 -8.77 15.71 20.77
CA ARG A 100 -8.85 16.68 21.87
C ARG A 100 -10.12 17.54 21.83
N VAL A 101 -10.83 17.56 20.70
CA VAL A 101 -12.06 18.30 20.51
C VAL A 101 -13.23 17.37 20.83
N THR A 102 -13.84 17.57 21.99
CA THR A 102 -14.90 16.68 22.49
C THR A 102 -16.31 17.18 22.19
N ARG A 103 -16.46 18.41 21.70
CA ARG A 103 -17.76 19.02 21.35
C ARG A 103 -17.70 19.65 19.97
N PHE A 104 -18.41 19.04 19.02
CA PHE A 104 -18.64 19.58 17.69
C PHE A 104 -20.04 20.19 17.60
N ARG A 105 -20.14 21.41 17.06
CA ARG A 105 -21.41 22.09 16.82
C ARG A 105 -21.80 21.96 15.35
N ALA A 106 -22.83 21.17 15.07
CA ALA A 106 -23.25 20.85 13.70
C ALA A 106 -23.73 22.08 12.92
N GLU A 107 -24.24 23.08 13.63
CA GLU A 107 -24.68 24.36 13.11
C GLU A 107 -23.52 25.32 12.74
N THR A 108 -22.27 24.88 12.88
CA THR A 108 -21.07 25.70 12.61
C THR A 108 -20.11 25.00 11.65
N ASP A 109 -19.13 25.75 11.13
CA ASP A 109 -18.03 25.22 10.32
C ASP A 109 -16.85 24.65 11.14
N GLN A 110 -17.04 24.45 12.45
CA GLN A 110 -15.98 24.01 13.38
C GLN A 110 -15.30 22.71 12.94
N ALA A 111 -16.08 21.75 12.43
CA ALA A 111 -15.53 20.47 11.98
C ALA A 111 -14.52 20.67 10.84
N SER A 112 -14.87 21.48 9.84
CA SER A 112 -13.99 21.81 8.71
C SER A 112 -12.75 22.56 9.18
N ARG A 113 -12.89 23.56 10.06
CA ARG A 113 -11.74 24.33 10.58
C ARG A 113 -10.76 23.46 11.37
N TRP A 114 -11.29 22.59 12.24
CA TRP A 114 -10.45 21.67 13.02
C TRP A 114 -9.77 20.64 12.13
N LEU A 115 -10.46 20.12 11.10
CA LEU A 115 -9.86 19.23 10.12
C LEU A 115 -8.74 19.92 9.36
N SER A 116 -8.97 21.14 8.84
CA SER A 116 -7.95 21.94 8.17
C SER A 116 -6.74 22.18 9.07
N HIS A 117 -6.94 22.59 10.32
CA HIS A 117 -5.85 22.76 11.30
C HIS A 117 -5.08 21.45 11.51
N ALA A 118 -5.78 20.34 11.74
CA ALA A 118 -5.16 19.04 12.00
C ALA A 118 -4.34 18.53 10.79
N LEU A 119 -4.82 18.76 9.57
CA LEU A 119 -4.11 18.43 8.34
C LEU A 119 -2.85 19.29 8.15
N LEU A 120 -2.95 20.61 8.35
CA LEU A 120 -1.81 21.53 8.31
C LEU A 120 -0.74 21.17 9.35
N GLU A 121 -1.16 20.72 10.53
CA GLU A 121 -0.24 20.23 11.56
C GLU A 121 0.42 18.91 11.17
N ALA A 122 -0.30 18.00 10.49
CA ALA A 122 0.26 16.75 10.00
C ALA A 122 1.27 16.98 8.86
N GLU A 123 0.98 17.92 7.97
CA GLU A 123 1.80 18.30 6.82
C GLU A 123 3.22 18.71 7.24
N LYS A 124 3.37 19.43 8.36
CA LYS A 124 4.68 19.83 8.90
C LYS A 124 5.64 18.65 9.15
N GLY A 125 5.11 17.44 9.34
CA GLY A 125 5.89 16.22 9.53
C GLY A 125 6.25 15.49 8.23
N PHE A 126 5.79 15.96 7.08
CA PHE A 126 5.98 15.26 5.82
C PHE A 126 7.43 15.27 5.37
N ARG A 127 7.86 14.15 4.81
CA ARG A 127 9.18 13.96 4.23
C ARG A 127 9.02 13.66 2.75
N ARG A 128 10.08 13.90 1.98
CA ARG A 128 10.13 13.48 0.58
C ARG A 128 9.89 11.98 0.47
N ILE A 129 9.21 11.59 -0.61
CA ILE A 129 8.98 10.19 -0.96
C ILE A 129 10.33 9.50 -1.17
N SER A 130 10.41 8.23 -0.76
CA SER A 130 11.58 7.40 -1.03
C SER A 130 11.82 7.29 -2.53
N GLY A 131 13.04 7.58 -3.01
CA GLY A 131 13.33 7.51 -4.43
C GLY A 131 12.63 8.60 -5.25
N HIS A 132 12.36 9.77 -4.66
CA HIS A 132 11.67 10.88 -5.34
C HIS A 132 12.32 11.31 -6.66
N SER A 133 13.62 11.05 -6.85
CA SER A 133 14.32 11.27 -8.12
C SER A 133 13.73 10.48 -9.30
N SER A 134 13.06 9.37 -9.02
CA SER A 134 12.42 8.50 -10.01
C SER A 134 10.97 8.91 -10.33
N LEU A 135 10.44 9.96 -9.71
CA LEU A 135 9.08 10.45 -9.99
C LEU A 135 8.85 10.83 -11.47
N PRO A 136 9.81 11.43 -12.20
CA PRO A 136 9.62 11.69 -13.63
C PRO A 136 9.34 10.42 -14.44
N ALA A 137 10.00 9.30 -14.11
CA ALA A 137 9.76 8.02 -14.76
C ALA A 137 8.35 7.49 -14.46
N LEU A 138 7.85 7.68 -13.24
CA LEU A 138 6.48 7.35 -12.87
C LEU A 138 5.46 8.20 -13.64
N THR A 139 5.68 9.51 -13.73
CA THR A 139 4.80 10.42 -14.48
C THR A 139 4.73 10.01 -15.95
N ALA A 140 5.88 9.73 -16.58
CA ALA A 140 5.93 9.26 -17.96
C ALA A 140 5.19 7.92 -18.14
N ALA A 141 5.36 6.99 -17.20
CA ALA A 141 4.71 5.69 -17.23
C ALA A 141 3.18 5.78 -17.13
N LEU A 142 2.67 6.70 -16.31
CA LEU A 142 1.23 6.96 -16.11
C LEU A 142 0.60 7.74 -17.28
N ALA A 143 1.38 8.53 -18.00
CA ALA A 143 0.91 9.27 -19.17
C ALA A 143 0.75 8.41 -20.43
N ARG A 144 1.27 7.16 -20.41
CA ARG A 144 1.07 6.23 -21.52
C ARG A 144 -0.43 5.91 -21.65
N PRO A 145 -0.99 5.93 -22.87
CA PRO A 145 -2.34 5.43 -23.08
C PRO A 145 -2.41 3.97 -22.62
N LYS A 146 -3.58 3.56 -22.12
CA LYS A 146 -3.84 2.14 -21.83
C LYS A 146 -3.51 1.37 -23.12
N SER A 147 -2.51 0.50 -23.08
CA SER A 147 -2.36 -0.52 -24.11
C SER A 147 -3.63 -1.37 -24.03
N ASP A 148 -4.38 -1.46 -25.13
CA ASP A 148 -5.45 -2.44 -25.23
C ASP A 148 -4.86 -3.82 -24.92
N PRO A 149 -5.54 -4.63 -24.11
CA PRO A 149 -5.10 -6.00 -23.90
C PRO A 149 -5.15 -6.73 -25.25
N GLU A 150 -4.01 -7.27 -25.69
CA GLU A 150 -3.95 -8.33 -26.70
C GLU A 150 -4.72 -9.57 -26.25
#